data_AF-A0A6I3LEB7-F1
#
_entry.id   AF-A0A6I3LEB7-F1
#
_cell.length_a   1.000
_cell.length_b   1.000
_cell.length_c   1.000
_cell.angle_alpha   90.00
_cell.angle_beta   90.00
_cell.angle_gamma   90.00
#
_symmetry.space_group_name_H-M   'P 1'
#
loop_
_entity.id
_entity.type
_entity.pdbx_description
1 polymer ?
#
loop_
_entity_poly.entity_id
_entity_poly.type
_entity_poly.pdbx_seq_one_letter_code
_entity_poly.pdbx_strand_id
1 'polypeptide(L)'
;MTPTPTSDWLATAYRPEGVRLGIMTVGTLPAEEDAAVDAAIAGAGMRPSRRHARLLPRVGENALRVDDVVEFVHAYGHEYQAALVAPRALDDADRVGEIRAAGGESGVAVRVA
;
A
#
# COMPACT_ATOMS: atom_id res chain seq x y z
N MET A 1 -6.88 -21.35 -3.53
CA MET A 1 -5.98 -20.60 -2.63
C MET A 1 -6.81 -20.22 -1.40
N THR A 2 -6.37 -20.52 -0.19
CA THR A 2 -7.09 -20.12 1.03
C THR A 2 -7.05 -18.60 1.15
N PRO A 3 -8.16 -17.91 1.45
CA PRO A 3 -8.13 -16.47 1.69
C PRO A 3 -7.15 -16.14 2.82
N THR A 4 -6.33 -15.12 2.58
CA THR A 4 -5.42 -14.52 3.55
C THR A 4 -6.09 -13.32 4.20
N PRO A 5 -5.68 -12.92 5.41
CA PRO A 5 -6.18 -11.71 6.06
C PRO A 5 -6.12 -10.46 5.17
N THR A 6 -5.13 -10.39 4.26
CA THR A 6 -4.99 -9.31 3.29
C THR A 6 -5.94 -9.41 2.11
N SER A 7 -6.15 -10.59 1.53
CA SER A 7 -7.10 -10.73 0.42
C SER A 7 -8.54 -10.45 0.88
N ASP A 8 -8.90 -10.84 2.10
CA ASP A 8 -10.20 -10.49 2.70
C ASP A 8 -10.36 -8.98 2.90
N TRP A 9 -9.31 -8.30 3.37
CA TRP A 9 -9.35 -6.86 3.53
C TRP A 9 -9.39 -6.12 2.19
N LEU A 10 -8.61 -6.57 1.20
CA LEU A 10 -8.62 -6.00 -0.15
C LEU A 10 -10.00 -6.14 -0.82
N ALA A 11 -10.71 -7.26 -0.62
CA ALA A 11 -12.08 -7.42 -1.13
C ALA A 11 -13.06 -6.36 -0.59
N THR A 12 -12.74 -5.75 0.55
CA THR A 12 -13.53 -4.68 1.16
C THR A 12 -13.00 -3.28 0.80
N ALA A 13 -11.68 -3.09 0.90
CA ALA A 13 -11.02 -1.79 0.79
C ALA A 13 -10.72 -1.36 -0.66
N TYR A 14 -10.59 -2.31 -1.58
CA TYR A 14 -10.24 -2.05 -2.99
C TYR A 14 -11.43 -2.31 -3.90
N ARG A 15 -12.09 -1.22 -4.31
CA ARG A 15 -13.22 -1.21 -5.25
C ARG A 15 -12.94 -0.11 -6.27
N PRO A 16 -12.01 -0.37 -7.21
CA PRO A 16 -11.47 0.67 -8.07
C PRO A 16 -12.55 1.19 -9.00
N GLU A 17 -12.95 2.44 -8.77
CA GLU A 17 -13.93 3.18 -9.55
C GLU A 17 -13.44 4.62 -9.74
N GLY A 18 -13.74 5.22 -10.89
CA GLY A 18 -13.28 6.56 -11.22
C GLY A 18 -11.75 6.64 -11.38
N VAL A 19 -11.11 7.49 -10.58
CA VAL A 19 -9.69 7.87 -10.76
C VAL A 19 -8.72 7.17 -9.79
N ARG A 20 -9.23 6.61 -8.69
CA ARG A 20 -8.41 5.90 -7.69
C ARG A 20 -8.38 4.43 -8.04
N LEU A 21 -7.31 4.02 -8.73
CA LEU A 21 -7.23 2.71 -9.36
C LEU A 21 -6.09 1.86 -8.80
N GLY A 22 -5.19 2.46 -8.03
CA GLY A 22 -4.00 1.82 -7.53
C GLY A 22 -4.10 1.27 -6.11
N ILE A 23 -3.17 0.36 -5.81
CA ILE A 23 -2.77 -0.04 -4.47
C ILE A 23 -1.29 0.31 -4.32
N MET A 24 -0.91 0.83 -3.15
CA MET A 24 0.50 1.00 -2.80
C MET A 24 0.93 -0.01 -1.72
N THR A 25 2.18 -0.41 -1.78
CA THR A 25 2.83 -1.24 -0.76
C THR A 25 4.06 -0.50 -0.27
N VAL A 26 4.26 -0.52 1.05
CA VAL A 26 5.27 0.26 1.74
C VAL A 26 6.28 -0.70 2.36
N GLY A 27 7.46 -0.74 1.74
CA GLY A 27 8.50 -1.71 2.03
C GLY A 27 8.30 -3.05 1.32
N THR A 28 9.25 -3.97 1.55
CA THR A 28 9.17 -5.33 1.02
C THR A 28 8.17 -6.15 1.84
N LEU A 29 7.03 -6.48 1.23
CA LEU A 29 6.05 -7.40 1.81
C LEU A 29 6.50 -8.86 1.67
N PRO A 30 5.99 -9.77 2.52
CA PRO A 30 6.02 -11.20 2.25
C PRO A 30 5.47 -11.52 0.84
N ALA A 31 6.03 -12.52 0.17
CA ALA A 31 5.67 -12.83 -1.22
C ALA A 31 4.18 -13.15 -1.40
N GLU A 32 3.55 -13.79 -0.42
CA GLU A 32 2.10 -14.07 -0.40
C GLU A 32 1.23 -12.81 -0.32
N GLU A 33 1.70 -11.79 0.40
CA GLU A 33 1.03 -10.51 0.58
C GLU A 33 1.14 -9.67 -0.71
N ASP A 34 2.34 -9.60 -1.31
CA ASP A 34 2.56 -8.94 -2.61
C ASP A 34 1.74 -9.61 -3.73
N ALA A 35 1.70 -10.95 -3.75
CA ALA A 35 0.88 -11.71 -4.70
C ALA A 35 -0.63 -11.48 -4.50
N ALA A 36 -1.10 -11.30 -3.26
CA ALA A 36 -2.49 -10.97 -2.98
C ALA A 36 -2.88 -9.59 -3.52
N VAL A 37 -1.97 -8.61 -3.45
CA VAL A 37 -2.17 -7.27 -4.04
C VAL A 37 -2.24 -7.36 -5.57
N ASP A 38 -1.29 -8.06 -6.20
CA ASP A 38 -1.29 -8.25 -7.66
C ASP A 38 -2.56 -8.97 -8.13
N ALA A 39 -3.00 -10.00 -7.39
CA ALA A 39 -4.24 -10.72 -7.68
C ALA A 39 -5.49 -9.84 -7.55
N ALA A 40 -5.56 -8.96 -6.53
CA ALA A 40 -6.68 -8.02 -6.38
C ALA A 40 -6.76 -7.02 -7.54
N ILE A 41 -5.63 -6.46 -7.96
CA ILE A 41 -5.55 -5.55 -9.12
C ILE A 41 -5.95 -6.26 -10.41
N ALA A 42 -5.41 -7.47 -10.64
CA ALA A 42 -5.74 -8.26 -11.81
C ALA A 42 -7.21 -8.68 -11.83
N GLY A 43 -7.78 -9.04 -10.67
CA GLY A 43 -9.19 -9.38 -10.50
C GLY A 43 -10.14 -8.22 -10.81
N ALA A 44 -9.68 -6.98 -10.64
CA ALA A 44 -10.38 -5.76 -11.06
C ALA A 44 -10.17 -5.42 -12.56
N GLY A 45 -9.57 -6.31 -13.35
CA GLY A 45 -9.35 -6.12 -14.79
C GLY A 45 -8.18 -5.19 -15.14
N MET A 46 -7.30 -4.89 -14.18
CA MET A 46 -6.17 -3.98 -14.37
C MET A 46 -4.83 -4.71 -14.43
N ARG A 47 -3.79 -3.99 -14.85
CA ARG A 47 -2.41 -4.50 -14.88
C ARG A 47 -1.67 -4.10 -13.60
N PRO A 48 -1.21 -5.07 -12.79
CA PRO A 48 -0.43 -4.77 -11.58
C PRO A 48 0.79 -3.89 -11.86
N SER A 49 1.49 -4.12 -12.97
CA SER A 49 2.63 -3.30 -13.39
C SER A 49 2.33 -1.81 -13.63
N ARG A 50 1.06 -1.40 -13.65
CA ARG A 50 0.63 0.01 -13.78
C ARG A 50 -0.11 0.55 -12.56
N ARG A 51 -0.59 -0.32 -11.67
CA ARG A 51 -1.50 0.05 -10.57
C ARG A 51 -1.02 -0.43 -9.20
N HIS A 52 0.08 -1.17 -9.15
CA HIS A 52 0.77 -1.53 -7.92
C HIS A 52 2.02 -0.65 -7.77
N ALA A 53 1.96 0.35 -6.90
CA ALA A 53 3.15 1.12 -6.53
C ALA A 53 3.86 0.45 -5.36
N ARG A 54 5.16 0.16 -5.52
CA ARG A 54 5.99 -0.43 -4.46
C ARG A 54 6.97 0.62 -3.97
N LEU A 55 6.74 1.16 -2.78
CA LEU A 55 7.63 2.12 -2.14
C LEU A 55 8.76 1.35 -1.46
N LEU A 56 9.99 1.65 -1.84
CA LEU A 56 11.20 1.00 -1.36
C LEU A 56 12.15 2.04 -0.77
N PRO A 57 13.03 1.64 0.17
CA PRO A 57 14.06 2.53 0.70
C PRO A 57 14.86 3.22 -0.41
N ARG A 58 15.35 4.42 -0.12
CA ARG A 58 16.27 5.12 -1.02
C ARG A 58 17.53 4.29 -1.22
N VAL A 59 18.24 4.53 -2.32
CA VAL A 59 19.50 3.84 -2.61
C VAL A 59 20.49 4.07 -1.47
N GLY A 60 20.96 2.98 -0.85
CA GLY A 60 21.89 3.02 0.29
C GLY A 60 21.23 3.03 1.66
N GLU A 61 19.89 3.07 1.73
CA GLU A 61 19.15 2.98 2.99
C GLU A 61 18.59 1.57 3.20
N ASN A 62 18.56 1.13 4.46
CA ASN A 62 18.07 -0.20 4.83
C ASN A 62 16.58 -0.20 5.19
N ALA A 63 16.00 0.97 5.42
CA ALA A 63 14.63 1.16 5.84
C ALA A 63 14.04 2.38 5.12
N LEU A 64 12.72 2.34 4.94
CA LEU A 64 11.95 3.39 4.31
C LEU A 64 11.58 4.43 5.37
N ARG A 65 11.81 5.70 5.08
CA ARG A 65 11.50 6.77 6.01
C ARG A 65 9.99 6.96 6.11
N VAL A 66 9.45 7.07 7.31
CA VAL A 66 8.02 7.39 7.50
C VAL A 66 7.65 8.70 6.80
N ASP A 67 8.52 9.70 6.86
CA ASP A 67 8.31 11.00 6.21
C ASP A 67 8.17 10.87 4.69
N ASP A 68 8.97 10.01 4.05
CA ASP A 68 8.88 9.77 2.60
C ASP A 68 7.53 9.13 2.22
N VAL A 69 7.01 8.24 3.07
CA VAL A 69 5.70 7.61 2.86
C VAL A 69 4.59 8.62 2.99
N VAL A 70 4.62 9.44 4.04
CA VAL A 70 3.63 10.49 4.29
C VAL A 70 3.63 11.50 3.15
N GLU A 71 4.80 11.97 2.72
CA GLU A 71 4.94 12.87 1.57
C GLU A 71 4.36 12.25 0.30
N PHE A 72 4.67 10.98 0.02
CA PHE A 72 4.13 10.26 -1.13
C PHE A 72 2.59 10.15 -1.07
N VAL A 73 2.02 9.84 0.10
CA VAL A 73 0.56 9.73 0.28
C VAL A 73 -0.13 11.07 0.06
N HIS A 74 0.46 12.18 0.49
CA HIS A 74 -0.10 13.52 0.23
C HIS A 74 0.01 13.91 -1.24
N ALA A 75 1.15 13.64 -1.89
CA ALA A 75 1.37 14.00 -3.28
C ALA A 75 0.53 13.15 -4.25
N TYR A 76 0.48 11.84 -4.03
CA TYR A 76 -0.06 10.86 -5.00
C TYR A 76 -1.23 10.04 -4.47
N GLY A 77 -1.68 10.22 -3.23
CA GLY A 77 -2.76 9.44 -2.62
C GLY A 77 -4.08 9.48 -3.41
N HIS A 78 -4.29 10.50 -4.24
CA HIS A 78 -5.44 10.62 -5.14
C HIS A 78 -5.48 9.56 -6.26
N GLU A 79 -4.39 8.82 -6.50
CA GLU A 79 -4.34 7.70 -7.46
C GLU A 79 -4.63 6.33 -6.81
N TYR A 80 -4.56 6.25 -5.48
CA TYR A 80 -4.62 4.98 -4.73
C TYR A 80 -5.88 4.89 -3.87
N GLN A 81 -6.42 3.68 -3.72
CA GLN A 81 -7.51 3.39 -2.77
C GLN A 81 -7.01 2.72 -1.50
N ALA A 82 -5.93 1.96 -1.60
CA ALA A 82 -5.43 1.15 -0.51
C ALA A 82 -3.91 1.19 -0.39
N ALA A 83 -3.41 1.06 0.83
CA ALA A 83 -2.01 0.95 1.17
C ALA A 83 -1.77 -0.20 2.14
N LEU A 84 -0.81 -1.08 1.84
CA LEU A 84 -0.27 -2.06 2.77
C LEU A 84 1.08 -1.61 3.29
N VAL A 85 1.24 -1.62 4.61
CA VAL A 85 2.46 -1.14 5.26
C VAL A 85 3.12 -2.28 6.02
N ALA A 86 4.36 -2.61 5.69
CA ALA A 86 5.21 -3.49 6.48
C ALA A 86 5.97 -2.66 7.54
N PRO A 87 5.61 -2.68 8.83
CA PRO A 87 6.26 -1.84 9.84
C PRO A 87 7.75 -2.09 9.96
N ARG A 88 8.17 -3.35 9.76
CA ARG A 88 9.58 -3.76 9.83
C ARG A 88 10.44 -3.15 8.71
N ALA A 89 9.81 -2.61 7.68
CA ALA A 89 10.50 -1.92 6.59
C ALA A 89 10.61 -0.41 6.82
N LEU A 90 9.99 0.12 7.88
CA LEU A 90 10.08 1.54 8.24
C LEU A 90 11.32 1.82 9.09
N ASP A 91 11.86 3.03 8.98
CA ASP A 91 12.92 3.52 9.86
C ASP A 91 12.45 3.70 11.31
N ASP A 92 11.17 4.03 11.47
CA ASP A 92 10.48 4.13 12.76
C ASP A 92 9.07 3.52 12.68
N ALA A 93 8.92 2.30 13.19
CA ALA A 93 7.66 1.59 13.19
C ALA A 93 6.60 2.20 14.13
N ASP A 94 7.01 2.94 15.16
CA ASP A 94 6.09 3.55 16.13
C ASP A 94 5.33 4.72 15.49
N ARG A 95 5.88 5.30 14.42
CA ARG A 95 5.26 6.38 13.63
C ARG A 95 4.29 5.90 12.55
N VAL A 96 3.93 4.61 12.50
CA VAL A 96 2.94 4.09 11.53
C VAL A 96 1.57 4.78 11.63
N GLY A 97 1.25 5.38 12.78
CA GLY A 97 0.06 6.19 12.98
C GLY A 97 0.00 7.41 12.05
N GLU A 98 1.15 7.99 11.69
CA GLU A 98 1.24 9.13 10.78
C GLU A 98 0.86 8.73 9.35
N ILE A 99 1.29 7.54 8.91
CA ILE A 99 0.91 6.99 7.60
C ILE A 99 -0.61 6.74 7.57
N ARG A 100 -1.19 6.23 8.66
CA ARG A 100 -2.66 6.06 8.76
C ARG A 100 -3.40 7.39 8.70
N ALA A 101 -2.89 8.42 9.37
CA ALA A 101 -3.48 9.76 9.34
C ALA A 101 -3.44 10.35 7.92
N ALA A 102 -2.27 10.35 7.27
CA ALA A 102 -2.10 10.81 5.90
C ALA A 102 -3.00 10.02 4.93
N GLY A 103 -3.11 8.70 5.12
CA GLY A 103 -4.03 7.87 4.35
C GLY A 103 -5.49 8.31 4.51
N GLY A 104 -5.94 8.53 5.74
CA GLY A 104 -7.30 9.01 6.03
C GLY A 104 -7.59 10.36 5.37
N GLU A 105 -6.67 11.31 5.44
CA GLU A 105 -6.78 12.63 4.82
C GLU A 105 -6.83 12.56 3.29
N SER A 106 -6.05 11.65 2.70
CA SER A 106 -5.98 11.44 1.25
C SER A 106 -7.06 10.48 0.73
N GLY A 107 -7.89 9.88 1.57
CA GLY A 107 -8.90 8.88 1.18
C GLY A 107 -8.33 7.51 0.77
N VAL A 108 -7.16 7.16 1.30
CA VAL A 108 -6.49 5.87 1.13
C VAL A 108 -6.73 5.00 2.37
N ALA A 109 -7.29 3.81 2.18
CA ALA A 109 -7.42 2.82 3.23
C ALA A 109 -6.05 2.20 3.57
N VAL A 110 -5.62 2.31 4.83
CA VAL A 110 -4.31 1.81 5.26
C VAL A 110 -4.46 0.54 6.09
N ARG A 111 -3.74 -0.52 5.71
CA ARG A 111 -3.55 -1.74 6.50
C ARG A 111 -2.09 -1.91 6.86
N VAL A 112 -1.86 -2.32 8.10
CA VAL A 112 -0.53 -2.75 8.56
C VAL A 112 -0.47 -4.28 8.43
N ALA A 113 0.55 -4.77 7.72
CA ALA A 113 0.80 -6.18 7.45
C ALA A 113 1.89 -6.76 8.38
#